data_AF-A0A2H1KVI5-F1
#
_entry.id   AF-A0A2H1KVI5-F1
#
_cell.length_a   1.000
_cell.length_b   1.000
_cell.length_c   1.000
_cell.angle_alpha   90.00
_cell.angle_beta   90.00
_cell.angle_gamma   90.00
#
_symmetry.space_group_name_H-M   'P 1'
#
loop_
_entity.id
_entity.type
_entity.pdbx_description
1 polymer ?
#
loop_
_entity_poly.entity_id
_entity_poly.type
_entity_poly.pdbx_seq_one_letter_code
_entity_poly.pdbx_strand_id
1 'polypeptide(L)'
;VRADSAYYSSTVTKAARDAGAEVSITVRMDKKVKAAIGTISDGAWTGIEYPEAIYDEETRAWISKAEVAEVPFTAFTSKKKSLHAAGRLVVRRIPELNETKRTAGQDPLFDLFRYHAFFTTVDKDRFDTVAADHIHRKHAIIEQINAELKNGALAHMPSGVFNANAAWVAVAAITHNLLRAAAGLIGGRMSKVRAQTLRTRIIGIPARIAHRARKLIVHLPRRWPWATEFARLWHAALSPPTRSLS
;
A
#
# COMPACT_ATOMS: atom_id res chain seq x y z
N VAL A 1 4.92 -0.30 -4.45
CA VAL A 1 4.92 0.71 -3.37
C VAL A 1 3.77 1.67 -3.60
N ARG A 2 2.93 1.89 -2.59
CA ARG A 2 1.85 2.87 -2.68
C ARG A 2 2.04 3.93 -1.59
N ALA A 3 1.94 5.20 -1.95
CA ALA A 3 2.19 6.28 -1.01
C ALA A 3 1.37 7.54 -1.32
N ASP A 4 1.24 8.41 -0.32
CA ASP A 4 0.63 9.73 -0.48
C ASP A 4 1.59 10.75 -1.13
N SER A 5 1.11 11.99 -1.27
CA SER A 5 1.85 13.05 -1.96
C SER A 5 3.12 13.52 -1.27
N ALA A 6 3.31 13.26 0.03
CA ALA A 6 4.55 13.57 0.73
C ALA A 6 5.72 12.73 0.22
N TYR A 7 5.43 11.55 -0.36
CA TYR A 7 6.42 10.63 -0.93
C TYR A 7 6.58 10.79 -2.45
N TYR A 8 5.95 11.78 -3.08
CA TYR A 8 6.14 12.08 -4.51
C TYR A 8 7.53 12.71 -4.76
N SER A 9 8.56 11.86 -4.72
CA SER A 9 9.96 12.23 -4.83
C SER A 9 10.71 11.32 -5.80
N SER A 10 11.61 11.89 -6.58
CA SER A 10 12.46 11.15 -7.51
C SER A 10 13.35 10.12 -6.81
N THR A 11 13.78 10.40 -5.58
CA THR A 11 14.63 9.47 -4.81
C THR A 11 13.84 8.23 -4.37
N VAL A 12 12.61 8.43 -3.88
CA VAL A 12 11.71 7.33 -3.48
C VAL A 12 11.34 6.48 -4.68
N THR A 13 10.94 7.10 -5.78
CA THR A 13 10.59 6.38 -7.01
C THR A 13 11.78 5.61 -7.57
N LYS A 14 12.97 6.20 -7.60
CA LYS A 14 14.18 5.50 -8.06
C LYS A 14 14.50 4.30 -7.17
N ALA A 15 14.53 4.47 -5.86
CA ALA A 15 14.84 3.39 -4.93
C ALA A 15 13.86 2.21 -5.04
N ALA A 16 12.56 2.49 -5.19
CA ALA A 16 11.57 1.45 -5.40
C ALA A 16 11.83 0.67 -6.71
N ARG A 17 12.11 1.39 -7.81
CA ARG A 17 12.39 0.76 -9.11
C ARG A 17 13.70 -0.02 -9.12
N ASP A 18 14.76 0.50 -8.50
CA ASP A 18 16.04 -0.20 -8.35
C ASP A 18 15.87 -1.52 -7.58
N ALA A 19 14.90 -1.58 -6.64
CA ALA A 19 14.53 -2.78 -5.91
C ALA A 19 13.54 -3.70 -6.67
N GLY A 20 13.25 -3.43 -7.94
CA GLY A 20 12.33 -4.21 -8.77
C GLY A 20 10.84 -4.00 -8.43
N ALA A 21 10.49 -2.91 -7.74
CA ALA A 21 9.12 -2.60 -7.36
C ALA A 21 8.53 -1.46 -8.19
N GLU A 22 7.24 -1.62 -8.54
CA GLU A 22 6.44 -0.55 -9.14
C GLU A 22 5.95 0.46 -8.08
N VAL A 23 5.67 1.70 -8.49
CA VAL A 23 5.13 2.75 -7.60
C VAL A 23 3.73 3.20 -8.01
N SER A 24 2.93 3.62 -7.04
CA SER A 24 1.65 4.33 -7.20
C SER A 24 1.56 5.43 -6.15
N ILE A 25 1.74 6.69 -6.54
CA ILE A 25 1.96 7.81 -5.61
C ILE A 25 1.03 8.97 -5.95
N THR A 26 0.27 9.46 -4.96
CA THR A 26 -0.58 10.65 -5.15
C THR A 26 0.28 11.84 -5.58
N VAL A 27 -0.17 12.59 -6.58
CA VAL A 27 0.55 13.79 -7.04
C VAL A 27 -0.15 15.06 -6.56
N ARG A 28 0.62 16.12 -6.37
CA ARG A 28 0.06 17.46 -6.13
C ARG A 28 -0.48 18.02 -7.45
N MET A 29 -1.54 18.81 -7.37
CA MET A 29 -2.18 19.42 -8.53
C MET A 29 -1.40 20.64 -9.05
N ASP A 30 -0.17 20.43 -9.50
CA ASP A 30 0.71 21.46 -10.06
C ASP A 30 0.35 21.80 -11.52
N LYS A 31 1.04 22.80 -12.09
CA LYS A 31 0.79 23.24 -13.47
C LYS A 31 0.95 22.11 -14.50
N LYS A 32 1.91 21.20 -14.30
CA LYS A 32 2.19 20.10 -15.22
C LYS A 32 1.11 19.03 -15.15
N VAL A 33 0.69 18.67 -13.93
CA VAL A 33 -0.41 17.72 -13.71
C VAL A 33 -1.71 18.28 -14.29
N LYS A 34 -2.03 19.55 -14.03
CA LYS A 34 -3.21 20.21 -14.61
C LYS A 34 -3.18 20.24 -16.14
N ALA A 35 -2.03 20.57 -16.73
CA ALA A 35 -1.86 20.55 -18.18
C ALA A 35 -2.07 19.14 -18.75
N ALA A 36 -1.52 18.10 -18.09
CA ALA A 36 -1.71 16.71 -18.51
C ALA A 36 -3.18 16.28 -18.42
N ILE A 37 -3.89 16.65 -17.35
CA ILE A 37 -5.34 16.39 -17.21
C ILE A 37 -6.12 17.06 -18.34
N GLY A 38 -5.76 18.29 -18.71
CA GLY A 38 -6.40 19.03 -19.80
C GLY A 38 -6.22 18.40 -21.20
N THR A 39 -5.35 17.40 -21.35
CA THR A 39 -5.21 16.65 -22.62
C THR A 39 -6.16 15.45 -22.72
N ILE A 40 -6.87 15.11 -21.64
CA ILE A 40 -7.82 14.00 -21.61
C ILE A 40 -9.08 14.42 -22.36
N SER A 41 -9.42 13.71 -23.44
CA SER A 41 -10.67 13.93 -24.16
C SER A 41 -11.89 13.54 -23.32
N ASP A 42 -13.02 14.20 -23.50
CA ASP A 42 -14.25 13.90 -22.75
C ASP A 42 -14.73 12.44 -22.92
N GLY A 43 -14.47 11.81 -24.07
CA GLY A 43 -14.80 10.40 -24.31
C GLY A 43 -13.84 9.38 -23.67
N ALA A 44 -12.76 9.82 -23.02
CA ALA A 44 -11.78 8.93 -22.40
C ALA A 44 -12.10 8.58 -20.93
N TRP A 45 -13.12 9.22 -20.36
CA TRP A 45 -13.53 9.00 -18.97
C TRP A 45 -14.40 7.77 -18.84
N THR A 46 -14.03 6.89 -17.93
CA THR A 46 -14.78 5.67 -17.60
C THR A 46 -15.49 5.86 -16.27
N GLY A 47 -16.81 5.71 -16.27
CA GLY A 47 -17.62 5.75 -15.06
C GLY A 47 -17.27 4.63 -14.09
N ILE A 48 -17.19 4.96 -12.81
CA ILE A 48 -17.02 4.01 -11.71
C ILE A 48 -18.07 4.29 -10.63
N GLU A 49 -18.63 3.22 -10.06
CA GLU A 49 -19.62 3.29 -8.98
C GLU A 49 -19.02 2.82 -7.66
N TYR A 50 -19.47 3.44 -6.57
CA TYR A 50 -19.16 3.00 -5.23
C TYR A 50 -20.31 2.12 -4.70
N PRO A 51 -20.04 0.83 -4.35
CA PRO A 51 -21.07 -0.04 -3.78
C PRO A 51 -21.65 0.51 -2.47
N GLU A 52 -20.81 1.19 -1.68
CA GLU A 52 -21.21 2.00 -0.55
C GLU A 52 -20.75 3.42 -0.85
N ALA A 53 -21.68 4.37 -0.84
CA ALA A 53 -21.33 5.77 -1.07
C ALA A 53 -20.23 6.20 -0.08
N ILE A 54 -19.26 6.98 -0.54
CA ILE A 54 -18.18 7.47 0.31
C ILE A 54 -18.54 8.88 0.76
N TYR A 55 -18.54 9.11 2.07
CA TYR A 55 -18.71 10.45 2.61
C TYR A 55 -17.46 11.28 2.35
N ASP A 56 -17.60 12.37 1.62
CA ASP A 56 -16.54 13.32 1.36
C ASP A 56 -16.59 14.45 2.39
N GLU A 57 -15.60 14.48 3.27
CA GLU A 57 -15.55 15.47 4.36
C GLU A 57 -15.45 16.91 3.85
N GLU A 58 -14.85 17.11 2.68
CA GLU A 58 -14.67 18.45 2.09
C GLU A 58 -15.99 19.04 1.59
N THR A 59 -16.89 18.23 1.03
CA THR A 59 -18.24 18.67 0.61
C THR A 59 -19.36 18.30 1.54
N ARG A 60 -19.07 17.53 2.58
CA ARG A 60 -20.07 17.00 3.52
C ARG A 60 -21.18 16.21 2.81
N ALA A 61 -20.84 15.54 1.72
CA ALA A 61 -21.79 14.85 0.85
C ALA A 61 -21.36 13.41 0.58
N TRP A 62 -22.35 12.54 0.36
CA TRP A 62 -22.12 11.17 -0.04
C TRP A 62 -21.90 11.09 -1.56
N ILE A 63 -20.77 10.53 -1.97
CA ILE A 63 -20.43 10.34 -3.39
C ILE A 63 -20.67 8.89 -3.77
N SER A 64 -21.54 8.67 -4.77
CA SER A 64 -21.84 7.34 -5.33
C SER A 64 -21.27 7.12 -6.74
N LYS A 65 -20.88 8.20 -7.45
CA LYS A 65 -20.35 8.16 -8.82
C LYS A 65 -19.06 8.95 -8.95
N ALA A 66 -18.12 8.41 -9.71
CA ALA A 66 -16.91 9.11 -10.14
C ALA A 66 -16.52 8.61 -11.53
N GLU A 67 -15.56 9.27 -12.14
CA GLU A 67 -15.02 8.83 -13.43
C GLU A 67 -13.51 8.79 -13.36
N VAL A 68 -12.92 7.84 -14.07
CA VAL A 68 -11.47 7.66 -14.13
C VAL A 68 -10.97 7.72 -15.56
N ALA A 69 -9.82 8.34 -15.75
CA ALA A 69 -9.09 8.39 -17.00
C ALA A 69 -7.59 8.32 -16.73
N GLU A 70 -6.80 8.16 -17.77
CA GLU A 70 -5.34 8.15 -17.67
C GLU A 70 -4.68 8.81 -18.86
N VAL A 71 -3.46 9.29 -18.65
CA VAL A 71 -2.57 9.77 -19.71
C VAL A 71 -1.14 9.27 -19.50
N PRO A 72 -0.36 9.03 -20.58
CA PRO A 72 1.07 8.84 -20.46
C PRO A 72 1.70 10.02 -19.71
N PHE A 73 2.59 9.73 -18.76
CA PHE A 73 3.19 10.77 -17.93
C PHE A 73 4.61 10.43 -17.54
N THR A 74 5.50 11.41 -17.65
CA THR A 74 6.87 11.30 -17.13
C THR A 74 7.02 12.18 -15.90
N ALA A 75 7.21 11.56 -14.74
CA ALA A 75 7.47 12.25 -13.49
C ALA A 75 8.90 12.78 -13.40
N PHE A 76 9.09 13.83 -12.60
CA PHE A 76 10.40 14.41 -12.24
C PHE A 76 11.24 14.93 -13.42
N THR A 77 10.61 15.41 -14.49
CA THR A 77 11.30 15.93 -15.69
C THR A 77 12.21 17.13 -15.42
N SER A 78 12.02 17.85 -14.31
CA SER A 78 12.89 18.94 -13.87
C SER A 78 14.22 18.47 -13.24
N LYS A 79 14.37 17.16 -12.98
CA LYS A 79 15.61 16.55 -12.48
C LYS A 79 16.48 16.05 -13.62
N LYS A 80 17.67 15.53 -13.31
CA LYS A 80 18.55 14.86 -14.29
C LYS A 80 17.81 13.68 -14.94
N LYS A 81 18.09 13.38 -16.22
CA LYS A 81 17.39 12.33 -16.99
C LYS A 81 17.36 10.96 -16.29
N SER A 82 18.41 10.60 -15.56
CA SER A 82 18.50 9.35 -14.78
C SER A 82 17.48 9.24 -13.64
N LEU A 83 16.84 10.34 -13.25
CA LEU A 83 15.81 10.41 -12.22
C LEU A 83 14.40 10.56 -12.79
N HIS A 84 14.26 10.63 -14.12
CA HIS A 84 12.95 10.65 -14.76
C HIS A 84 12.31 9.28 -14.62
N ALA A 85 11.01 9.28 -14.34
CA ALA A 85 10.23 8.05 -14.25
C ALA A 85 9.09 8.14 -15.27
N ALA A 86 9.18 7.33 -16.32
CA ALA A 86 8.09 7.12 -17.26
C ALA A 86 7.02 6.23 -16.61
N GLY A 87 5.77 6.55 -16.87
CA GLY A 87 4.62 5.82 -16.37
C GLY A 87 3.35 6.48 -16.87
N ARG A 88 2.36 6.54 -16.00
CA ARG A 88 1.01 7.01 -16.31
C ARG A 88 0.46 7.83 -15.16
N LEU A 89 -0.26 8.88 -15.52
CA LEU A 89 -1.01 9.69 -14.59
C LEU A 89 -2.46 9.20 -14.66
N VAL A 90 -2.91 8.55 -13.60
CA VAL A 90 -4.31 8.13 -13.46
C VAL A 90 -5.04 9.22 -12.69
N VAL A 91 -6.21 9.59 -13.20
CA VAL A 91 -6.98 10.74 -12.74
C VAL A 91 -8.40 10.28 -12.48
N ARG A 92 -8.86 10.50 -11.26
CA ARG A 92 -10.25 10.34 -10.88
C ARG A 92 -10.89 11.71 -10.76
N ARG A 93 -12.02 11.93 -11.43
CA ARG A 93 -12.82 13.13 -11.28
C ARG A 93 -14.15 12.82 -10.62
N ILE A 94 -14.62 13.74 -9.81
CA ILE A 94 -15.88 13.65 -9.06
C ILE A 94 -16.67 14.93 -9.33
N PRO A 95 -17.98 14.84 -9.65
CA PRO A 95 -18.83 16.02 -9.73
C PRO A 95 -18.74 16.87 -8.45
N GLU A 96 -18.53 18.18 -8.60
CA GLU A 96 -18.53 19.13 -7.49
C GLU A 96 -19.98 19.41 -7.08
N LEU A 97 -20.36 18.95 -5.89
CA LEU A 97 -21.72 19.08 -5.34
C LEU A 97 -21.85 20.28 -4.39
N ASN A 98 -20.75 20.98 -4.07
CA ASN A 98 -20.78 22.11 -3.14
C ASN A 98 -21.58 23.29 -3.69
N GLU A 99 -22.73 23.57 -3.10
CA GLU A 99 -23.60 24.69 -3.48
C GLU A 99 -22.92 26.05 -3.36
N THR A 100 -22.09 26.29 -2.33
CA THR A 100 -21.38 27.58 -2.17
C THR A 100 -20.40 27.84 -3.32
N LYS A 101 -19.74 26.81 -3.85
CA LYS A 101 -18.85 26.93 -5.03
C LYS A 101 -19.63 26.99 -6.34
N ARG A 102 -20.81 26.38 -6.41
CA ARG A 102 -21.71 26.48 -7.58
C ARG A 102 -22.35 27.86 -7.69
N THR A 103 -22.67 28.52 -6.57
CA THR A 103 -23.35 29.82 -6.53
C THR A 103 -22.39 31.02 -6.60
N ALA A 104 -21.09 30.82 -6.35
CA ALA A 104 -20.08 31.90 -6.41
C ALA A 104 -19.69 32.32 -7.84
N GLY A 105 -20.18 31.62 -8.86
CA GLY A 105 -20.27 32.08 -10.24
C GLY A 105 -21.69 31.81 -10.72
N GLN A 106 -22.17 32.52 -11.74
CA GLN A 106 -23.41 32.18 -12.43
C GLN A 106 -23.52 30.66 -12.65
N ASP A 107 -24.75 30.13 -12.55
CA ASP A 107 -25.10 28.72 -12.80
C ASP A 107 -24.12 28.10 -13.80
N PRO A 108 -23.27 27.13 -13.39
CA PRO A 108 -22.08 26.84 -14.16
C PRO A 108 -22.50 26.26 -15.51
N LEU A 109 -22.17 26.98 -16.59
CA LEU A 109 -22.41 26.58 -17.98
C LEU A 109 -21.76 25.22 -18.32
N PHE A 110 -20.90 24.70 -17.45
CA PHE A 110 -20.18 23.43 -17.56
C PHE A 110 -20.17 22.67 -16.23
N ASP A 111 -20.17 21.34 -16.29
CA ASP A 111 -20.01 20.49 -15.12
C ASP A 111 -18.68 20.78 -14.41
N LEU A 112 -18.77 21.15 -13.14
CA LEU A 112 -17.60 21.39 -12.30
C LEU A 112 -17.14 20.06 -11.69
N PHE A 113 -15.87 19.71 -11.88
CA PHE A 113 -15.28 18.48 -11.36
C PHE A 113 -14.11 18.76 -10.41
N ARG A 114 -13.99 17.92 -9.37
CA ARG A 114 -12.80 17.82 -8.53
C ARG A 114 -11.94 16.66 -9.01
N TYR A 115 -10.64 16.92 -9.14
CA TYR A 115 -9.68 15.96 -9.69
C TYR A 115 -8.75 15.43 -8.61
N HIS A 116 -8.60 14.12 -8.54
CA HIS A 116 -7.60 13.42 -7.75
C HIS A 116 -6.70 12.65 -8.70
N ALA A 117 -5.40 12.93 -8.66
CA ALA A 117 -4.44 12.31 -9.58
C ALA A 117 -3.35 11.57 -8.81
N PHE A 118 -2.89 10.46 -9.37
CA PHE A 118 -1.72 9.75 -8.89
C PHE A 118 -0.87 9.26 -10.07
N PHE A 119 0.44 9.23 -9.85
CA PHE A 119 1.41 8.71 -10.79
C PHE A 119 1.68 7.23 -10.48
N THR A 120 1.59 6.38 -11.48
CA THR A 120 1.96 4.96 -11.35
C THR A 120 2.89 4.51 -12.47
N THR A 121 3.85 3.66 -12.12
CA THR A 121 4.72 2.96 -13.09
C THR A 121 4.16 1.60 -13.46
N VAL A 122 3.12 1.13 -12.77
CA VAL A 122 2.49 -0.15 -13.09
C VAL A 122 1.91 -0.12 -14.50
N ASP A 123 2.23 -1.14 -15.28
CA ASP A 123 1.75 -1.29 -16.65
C ASP A 123 0.22 -1.47 -16.73
N LYS A 124 -0.39 -1.00 -17.83
CA LYS A 124 -1.83 -1.11 -18.11
C LYS A 124 -2.31 -2.55 -18.16
N ASP A 125 -1.49 -3.42 -18.76
CA ASP A 125 -1.84 -4.82 -18.98
C ASP A 125 -1.87 -5.57 -17.64
N ARG A 126 -1.14 -5.06 -16.64
CA ARG A 126 -1.19 -5.58 -15.28
C ARG A 126 -2.37 -5.02 -14.49
N PHE A 127 -2.58 -3.71 -14.52
CA PHE A 127 -3.74 -3.05 -13.92
C PHE A 127 -4.29 -2.02 -14.89
N ASP A 128 -5.52 -2.25 -15.35
CA ASP A 128 -6.27 -1.24 -16.11
C ASP A 128 -6.53 0.02 -15.25
N THR A 129 -7.04 1.08 -15.87
CA THR A 129 -7.27 2.37 -15.22
C THR A 129 -8.16 2.26 -13.97
N VAL A 130 -9.22 1.46 -14.04
CA VAL A 130 -10.20 1.29 -12.95
C VAL A 130 -9.58 0.48 -11.80
N ALA A 131 -8.88 -0.61 -12.12
CA ALA A 131 -8.16 -1.42 -11.17
C ALA A 131 -7.04 -0.62 -10.48
N ALA A 132 -6.31 0.19 -11.24
CA ALA A 132 -5.26 1.07 -10.71
C ALA A 132 -5.83 2.10 -9.72
N ASP A 133 -6.92 2.80 -10.05
CA ASP A 133 -7.59 3.73 -9.12
C ASP A 133 -8.09 3.00 -7.88
N HIS A 134 -8.76 1.86 -8.05
CA HIS A 134 -9.26 1.06 -6.95
C HIS A 134 -8.15 0.60 -6.00
N ILE A 135 -7.03 0.12 -6.55
CA ILE A 135 -5.87 -0.28 -5.77
C ILE A 135 -5.23 0.92 -5.10
N HIS A 136 -5.13 2.09 -5.75
CA HIS A 136 -4.54 3.27 -5.14
C HIS A 136 -5.40 3.81 -3.98
N ARG A 137 -6.73 3.84 -4.13
CA ARG A 137 -7.64 4.39 -3.12
C ARG A 137 -7.90 3.49 -1.91
N LYS A 138 -7.60 2.20 -1.99
CA LYS A 138 -7.74 1.30 -0.83
C LYS A 138 -7.03 1.93 0.36
N HIS A 139 -7.71 2.10 1.49
CA HIS A 139 -7.09 2.76 2.63
C HIS A 139 -5.77 2.09 3.01
N ALA A 140 -4.75 2.90 3.28
CA ALA A 140 -3.53 2.38 3.88
C ALA A 140 -3.91 1.90 5.28
N ILE A 141 -3.56 0.67 5.62
CA ILE A 141 -3.79 0.06 6.95
C ILE A 141 -2.81 0.68 7.99
N ILE A 142 -2.29 1.88 7.71
CA ILE A 142 -1.20 2.52 8.47
C ILE A 142 -1.61 2.80 9.90
N GLU A 143 -2.87 3.16 10.15
CA GLU A 143 -3.39 3.37 11.49
C GLU A 143 -3.38 2.07 12.30
N GLN A 144 -3.78 0.96 11.69
CA GLN A 144 -3.76 -0.34 12.34
C GLN A 144 -2.32 -0.81 12.60
N ILE A 145 -1.40 -0.53 11.68
CA ILE A 145 0.04 -0.80 11.85
C ILE A 145 0.59 0.04 13.02
N ASN A 146 0.30 1.35 13.04
CA ASN A 146 0.72 2.25 14.10
C ASN A 146 0.15 1.82 15.46
N ALA A 147 -1.13 1.47 15.52
CA ALA A 147 -1.76 0.93 16.73
C ALA A 147 -1.09 -0.38 17.18
N GLU A 148 -0.74 -1.27 16.25
CA GLU A 148 -0.05 -2.51 16.56
C GLU A 148 1.37 -2.31 17.08
N LEU A 149 2.13 -1.40 16.48
CA LEU A 149 3.47 -1.06 16.94
C LEU A 149 3.42 -0.39 18.32
N LYS A 150 2.51 0.55 18.54
CA LYS A 150 2.29 1.23 19.83
C LYS A 150 1.80 0.27 20.92
N ASN A 151 1.00 -0.73 20.59
CA ASN A 151 0.57 -1.77 21.55
C ASN A 151 1.61 -2.89 21.73
N GLY A 152 2.72 -2.84 21.00
CA GLY A 152 3.76 -3.86 20.99
C GLY A 152 5.12 -3.28 21.34
N ALA A 153 6.08 -3.40 20.42
CA ALA A 153 7.46 -3.01 20.67
C ALA A 153 7.63 -1.52 21.01
N LEU A 154 6.74 -0.64 20.56
CA LEU A 154 6.82 0.80 20.83
C LEU A 154 5.94 1.25 22.02
N ALA A 155 5.36 0.32 22.79
CA ALA A 155 4.59 0.64 23.99
C ALA A 155 5.46 1.31 25.05
N HIS A 156 6.67 0.78 25.23
CA HIS A 156 7.68 1.32 26.15
C HIS A 156 9.04 1.27 25.48
N MET A 157 9.69 2.43 25.35
CA MET A 157 11.05 2.48 24.82
C MET A 157 12.03 1.93 25.85
N PRO A 158 12.97 1.07 25.45
CA PRO A 158 13.80 0.30 26.39
C PRO A 158 14.92 1.12 27.04
N SER A 159 15.15 2.36 26.61
CA SER A 159 16.27 3.19 27.06
C SER A 159 15.89 4.66 27.15
N GLY A 160 16.59 5.43 28.00
CA GLY A 160 16.57 6.89 27.98
C GLY A 160 17.41 7.51 26.86
N VAL A 161 18.20 6.70 26.12
CA VAL A 161 19.10 7.18 25.07
C VAL A 161 18.41 7.18 23.70
N PHE A 162 18.38 8.34 23.04
CA PHE A 162 17.70 8.53 21.76
C PHE A 162 18.20 7.57 20.65
N ASN A 163 19.52 7.43 20.50
CA ASN A 163 20.09 6.57 19.46
C ASN A 163 19.80 5.07 19.68
N ALA A 164 19.76 4.62 20.94
CA ALA A 164 19.36 3.25 21.27
C ALA A 164 17.89 3.01 20.90
N ASN A 165 17.05 3.99 21.16
CA ASN A 165 15.64 3.99 20.80
C ASN A 165 15.42 4.06 19.28
N ALA A 166 16.24 4.79 18.54
CA ALA A 166 16.21 4.79 17.08
C ALA A 166 16.53 3.40 16.50
N ALA A 167 17.56 2.73 17.03
CA ALA A 167 17.87 1.35 16.67
C ALA A 167 16.71 0.39 17.02
N TRP A 168 16.09 0.58 18.18
CA TRP A 168 14.91 -0.19 18.60
C TRP A 168 13.74 -0.05 17.62
N VAL A 169 13.43 1.18 17.17
CA VAL A 169 12.39 1.42 16.16
C VAL A 169 12.70 0.69 14.85
N ALA A 170 13.96 0.71 14.40
CA ALA A 170 14.37 -0.01 13.19
C ALA A 170 14.14 -1.53 13.33
N VAL A 171 14.54 -2.12 14.46
CA VAL A 171 14.32 -3.56 14.73
C VAL A 171 12.83 -3.88 14.84
N ALA A 172 12.04 -3.02 15.48
CA ALA A 172 10.59 -3.18 15.58
C ALA A 172 9.93 -3.16 14.19
N ALA A 173 10.34 -2.25 13.31
CA ALA A 173 9.82 -2.17 11.94
C ALA A 173 10.20 -3.41 11.11
N ILE A 174 11.45 -3.88 11.19
CA ILE A 174 11.89 -5.12 10.55
C ILE A 174 11.07 -6.31 11.05
N THR A 175 10.92 -6.43 12.37
CA THR A 175 10.15 -7.51 13.00
C THR A 175 8.69 -7.49 12.53
N HIS A 176 8.05 -6.31 12.48
CA HIS A 176 6.70 -6.17 11.97
C HIS A 176 6.57 -6.64 10.52
N ASN A 177 7.51 -6.25 9.65
CA ASN A 177 7.52 -6.67 8.25
C ASN A 177 7.70 -8.19 8.11
N LEU A 178 8.60 -8.78 8.90
CA LEU A 178 8.81 -10.24 8.93
C LEU A 178 7.55 -10.98 9.41
N LEU A 179 6.87 -10.48 10.45
CA LEU A 179 5.61 -11.04 10.92
C LEU A 179 4.52 -10.94 9.86
N ARG A 180 4.44 -9.82 9.14
CA ARG A 180 3.46 -9.64 8.06
C ARG A 180 3.74 -10.58 6.88
N ALA A 181 5.00 -10.75 6.50
CA ALA A 181 5.41 -11.71 5.48
C ALA A 181 5.07 -13.14 5.91
N ALA A 182 5.37 -13.52 7.16
CA ALA A 182 5.03 -14.83 7.70
C ALA A 182 3.51 -15.09 7.68
N ALA A 183 2.68 -14.12 8.11
CA ALA A 183 1.22 -14.22 7.98
C ALA A 183 0.77 -14.46 6.53
N GLY A 184 1.39 -13.74 5.58
CA GLY A 184 1.14 -13.92 4.15
C GLY A 184 1.43 -15.34 3.67
N LEU A 185 2.58 -15.89 4.05
CA LEU A 185 3.01 -17.25 3.70
C LEU A 185 2.13 -18.34 4.34
N ILE A 186 1.67 -18.15 5.58
CA ILE A 186 0.72 -19.09 6.23
C ILE A 186 -0.63 -19.10 5.48
N GLY A 187 -1.07 -17.93 5.03
CA GLY A 187 -2.29 -17.75 4.26
C GLY A 187 -3.58 -17.88 5.09
N GLY A 188 -4.71 -18.02 4.39
CA GLY A 188 -6.03 -18.21 5.00
C GLY A 188 -6.39 -17.13 6.03
N ARG A 189 -7.01 -17.54 7.14
CA ARG A 189 -7.39 -16.62 8.24
C ARG A 189 -6.18 -15.97 8.91
N MET A 190 -5.01 -16.63 8.92
CA MET A 190 -3.78 -16.09 9.51
C MET A 190 -3.16 -14.94 8.72
N SER A 191 -3.46 -14.83 7.42
CA SER A 191 -3.01 -13.67 6.62
C SER A 191 -3.54 -12.33 7.13
N LYS A 192 -4.60 -12.33 7.96
CA LYS A 192 -5.25 -11.12 8.47
C LYS A 192 -5.07 -10.91 9.98
N VAL A 193 -4.36 -11.80 10.69
CA VAL A 193 -4.21 -11.67 12.14
C VAL A 193 -3.20 -10.60 12.54
N ARG A 194 -3.32 -10.14 13.79
CA ARG A 194 -2.38 -9.22 14.43
C ARG A 194 -1.04 -9.91 14.76
N ALA A 195 0.03 -9.14 14.83
CA ALA A 195 1.37 -9.57 15.22
C ALA A 195 1.37 -10.34 16.55
N GLN A 196 0.59 -9.88 17.54
CA GLN A 196 0.45 -10.55 18.83
C GLN A 196 -0.14 -11.95 18.68
N THR A 197 -1.11 -12.14 17.78
CA THR A 197 -1.70 -13.44 17.50
C THR A 197 -0.67 -14.40 16.91
N LEU A 198 0.16 -13.95 15.95
CA LEU A 198 1.26 -14.77 15.43
C LEU A 198 2.27 -15.11 16.54
N ARG A 199 2.60 -14.13 17.39
CA ARG A 199 3.51 -14.34 18.51
C ARG A 199 3.00 -15.44 19.44
N THR A 200 1.74 -15.40 19.85
CA THR A 200 1.17 -16.39 20.77
C THR A 200 0.90 -17.74 20.12
N ARG A 201 0.45 -17.75 18.85
CA ARG A 201 -0.05 -18.97 18.19
C ARG A 201 0.96 -19.70 17.33
N ILE A 202 2.09 -19.09 16.96
CA ILE A 202 3.06 -19.67 16.00
C ILE A 202 4.51 -19.56 16.49
N ILE A 203 4.89 -18.44 17.12
CA ILE A 203 6.31 -18.14 17.40
C ILE A 203 6.70 -18.47 18.83
N GLY A 204 6.01 -17.88 19.80
CA GLY A 204 6.25 -18.02 21.24
C GLY A 204 5.63 -19.29 21.81
N ILE A 205 5.69 -20.39 21.07
CA ILE A 205 5.19 -21.69 21.53
C ILE A 205 6.29 -22.52 22.18
N PRO A 206 5.98 -23.33 23.19
CA PRO A 206 6.96 -24.23 23.77
C PRO A 206 7.36 -25.30 22.75
N ALA A 207 8.66 -25.50 22.58
CA ALA A 207 9.22 -26.54 21.73
C ALA A 207 10.45 -27.16 22.41
N ARG A 208 10.62 -28.49 22.25
CA ARG A 208 11.85 -29.17 22.66
C ARG A 208 12.69 -29.45 21.43
N ILE A 209 13.91 -28.92 21.42
CA ILE A 209 14.87 -29.15 20.34
C ILE A 209 15.72 -30.37 20.70
N ALA A 210 15.84 -31.30 19.74
CA ALA A 210 16.74 -32.44 19.84
C ALA A 210 17.63 -32.47 18.60
N HIS A 211 18.89 -32.83 18.79
CA HIS A 211 19.86 -33.01 17.71
C HIS A 211 20.11 -34.50 17.51
N ARG A 212 20.01 -34.96 16.25
CA ARG A 212 20.39 -36.33 15.90
C ARG A 212 21.19 -36.32 14.61
N ALA A 213 22.49 -36.61 14.71
CA ALA A 213 23.45 -36.48 13.62
C ALA A 213 23.31 -35.11 12.93
N ARG A 214 23.13 -35.07 11.60
CA ARG A 214 22.96 -33.85 10.81
C ARG A 214 21.50 -33.36 10.72
N LYS A 215 20.63 -33.76 11.66
CA LYS A 215 19.21 -33.36 11.69
C LYS A 215 18.86 -32.61 12.97
N LEU A 216 18.22 -31.45 12.81
CA LEU A 216 17.53 -30.73 13.86
C LEU A 216 16.08 -31.28 13.95
N ILE A 217 15.70 -31.76 15.13
CA ILE A 217 14.35 -32.27 15.40
C ILE A 217 13.67 -31.31 16.37
N VAL A 218 12.58 -30.69 15.94
CA VAL A 218 11.77 -29.78 16.77
C VAL A 218 10.51 -30.51 17.22
N HIS A 219 10.41 -30.85 18.50
CA HIS A 219 9.22 -31.43 19.08
C HIS A 219 8.25 -30.32 19.49
N LEU A 220 7.10 -30.27 18.81
CA LEU A 220 6.04 -29.29 19.03
C LEU A 220 4.93 -29.87 19.94
N PRO A 221 4.05 -29.02 20.51
CA PRO A 221 2.99 -29.47 21.40
C PRO A 221 2.04 -30.47 20.71
N ARG A 222 1.60 -31.49 21.46
CA ARG A 222 0.61 -32.47 20.98
C ARG A 222 -0.77 -31.81 20.90
N ARG A 223 -1.56 -32.15 19.88
CA ARG A 223 -2.93 -31.61 19.64
C ARG A 223 -2.95 -30.08 19.58
N TRP A 224 -1.89 -29.48 19.05
CA TRP A 224 -1.78 -28.04 18.88
C TRP A 224 -2.68 -27.56 17.73
N PRO A 225 -3.67 -26.68 17.99
CA PRO A 225 -4.64 -26.28 16.97
C PRO A 225 -4.05 -25.57 15.75
N TRP A 226 -2.84 -24.99 15.88
CA TRP A 226 -2.19 -24.22 14.82
C TRP A 226 -1.00 -24.95 14.17
N ALA A 227 -0.93 -26.28 14.34
CA ALA A 227 0.15 -27.10 13.78
C ALA A 227 0.21 -27.02 12.24
N THR A 228 -0.95 -26.98 11.59
CA THR A 228 -1.05 -26.88 10.12
C THR A 228 -0.51 -25.54 9.63
N GLU A 229 -0.87 -24.45 10.30
CA GLU A 229 -0.41 -23.10 10.01
C GLU A 229 1.11 -22.98 10.19
N PHE A 230 1.65 -23.53 11.28
CA PHE A 230 3.10 -23.58 11.50
C PHE A 230 3.81 -24.39 10.42
N ALA A 231 3.27 -25.56 10.06
CA ALA A 231 3.87 -26.40 9.01
C ALA A 231 3.94 -25.66 7.67
N ARG A 232 2.90 -24.91 7.29
CA ARG A 232 2.94 -24.07 6.08
C ARG A 232 4.05 -23.04 6.12
N LEU A 233 4.19 -22.31 7.23
CA LEU A 233 5.27 -21.34 7.38
C LEU A 233 6.64 -22.02 7.30
N TRP A 234 6.81 -23.13 8.02
CA TRP A 234 8.04 -23.91 8.05
C TRP A 234 8.45 -24.38 6.66
N HIS A 235 7.51 -24.98 5.91
CA HIS A 235 7.76 -25.40 4.55
C HIS A 235 8.03 -24.22 3.62
N ALA A 236 7.27 -23.12 3.70
CA ALA A 236 7.51 -21.98 2.84
C ALA A 236 8.87 -21.31 3.08
N ALA A 237 9.33 -21.25 4.33
CA ALA A 237 10.57 -20.58 4.70
C ALA A 237 11.83 -21.47 4.57
N LEU A 238 11.69 -22.79 4.74
CA LEU A 238 12.83 -23.71 4.87
C LEU A 238 12.83 -24.85 3.84
N SER A 239 11.82 -24.96 2.97
CA SER A 239 11.92 -25.89 1.84
C SER A 239 12.99 -25.40 0.86
N PRO A 240 13.67 -26.32 0.15
CA PRO A 240 14.54 -25.94 -0.95
C PRO A 240 13.80 -25.00 -1.91
N PRO A 241 14.45 -23.94 -2.42
CA PRO A 241 13.80 -23.02 -3.34
C PRO A 241 13.21 -23.80 -4.51
N THR A 242 11.92 -23.60 -4.77
CA THR A 242 11.26 -24.19 -5.92
C THR A 242 11.98 -23.67 -7.17
N ARG A 243 12.55 -24.57 -7.98
CA ARG A 243 13.09 -24.19 -9.29
C ARG A 243 11.97 -23.47 -10.06
N SER A 244 12.18 -22.20 -10.38
CA SER A 244 11.32 -21.51 -11.34
C SER A 244 11.47 -22.24 -12.67
N LEU A 245 10.38 -22.84 -13.16
CA LEU A 245 10.31 -23.21 -14.58
C LEU A 245 10.32 -21.91 -15.36
N SER A 246 11.41 -21.68 -16.09
CA SER A 246 11.57 -20.60 -17.08
C SER A 246 10.62 -20.79 -18.25
#